data_AF-A0A7C3E419-F1
#
_entry.id   AF-A0A7C3E419-F1
#
_cell.length_a   1.000
_cell.length_b   1.000
_cell.length_c   1.000
_cell.angle_alpha   90.00
_cell.angle_beta   90.00
_cell.angle_gamma   90.00
#
_symmetry.space_group_name_H-M   'P 1'
#
loop_
_entity.id
_entity.type
_entity.pdbx_description
1 polymer ?
#
loop_
_entity_poly.entity_id
_entity_poly.type
_entity_poly.pdbx_seq_one_letter_code
_entity_poly.pdbx_strand_id
1 'polypeptide(L)'
;MKIAYFDCFSGIAGDMVVGALIDAGADRAALFAALDSLGAGARFRAEKVKRKGIAATKFHVEHEDQKKHRHLPHIVKMIESSELSARAKQNAISIFSALGEAEAKVHGVPIEKVHFHEVGAVDSICDIAGAAAGLDLLGVEAIYSSPVNTGSGTIEADHGVMPVPTPATALLLAGKPVYARGPETE
;
A
#
# COMPACT_ATOMS: atom_id res chain seq x y z
N MET A 1 -12.13 1.16 -21.70
CA MET A 1 -11.50 2.05 -20.72
C MET A 1 -12.34 2.11 -19.45
N LYS A 2 -12.07 1.20 -18.52
CA LYS A 2 -12.58 1.26 -17.15
C LYS A 2 -11.60 2.04 -16.28
N ILE A 3 -12.09 2.93 -15.41
CA ILE A 3 -11.24 3.77 -14.56
C ILE A 3 -11.53 3.51 -13.08
N ALA A 4 -10.53 3.76 -12.23
CA ALA A 4 -10.72 3.96 -10.79
C ALA A 4 -10.44 5.43 -10.44
N TYR A 5 -11.33 6.05 -9.67
CA TYR A 5 -11.14 7.38 -9.12
C TYR A 5 -11.12 7.30 -7.60
N PHE A 6 -10.01 7.72 -6.99
CA PHE A 6 -9.86 7.78 -5.53
C PHE A 6 -10.12 9.21 -5.02
N ASP A 7 -11.18 9.37 -4.23
CA ASP A 7 -11.42 10.61 -3.46
C ASP A 7 -10.67 10.53 -2.12
N CYS A 8 -9.48 11.14 -2.09
CA CYS A 8 -8.52 11.06 -0.99
C CYS A 8 -8.71 12.18 0.05
N PHE A 9 -9.96 12.60 0.31
CA PHE A 9 -10.25 13.74 1.20
C PHE A 9 -9.76 13.53 2.64
N SER A 10 -9.67 12.28 3.10
CA SER A 10 -9.16 11.90 4.42
C SER A 10 -7.80 11.18 4.35
N GLY A 11 -7.08 11.33 3.24
CA GLY A 11 -5.87 10.56 2.95
C GLY A 11 -6.17 9.21 2.31
N ILE A 12 -5.14 8.37 2.19
CA ILE A 12 -5.20 7.06 1.55
C ILE A 12 -4.15 6.14 2.21
N ALA A 13 -4.52 4.88 2.43
CA ALA A 13 -3.64 3.84 2.95
C ALA A 13 -3.86 2.54 2.17
N GLY A 14 -2.91 1.60 2.28
CA GLY A 14 -2.94 0.33 1.55
C GLY A 14 -4.22 -0.49 1.83
N ASP A 15 -4.49 -0.75 3.10
CA ASP A 15 -5.70 -1.42 3.57
C ASP A 15 -7.00 -0.72 3.12
N MET A 16 -7.02 0.62 3.12
CA MET A 16 -8.15 1.41 2.61
C MET A 16 -8.37 1.20 1.12
N VAL A 17 -7.31 1.12 0.32
CA VAL A 17 -7.40 0.84 -1.13
C VAL A 17 -7.96 -0.56 -1.36
N VAL A 18 -7.42 -1.57 -0.69
CA VAL A 18 -7.90 -2.96 -0.83
C VAL A 18 -9.36 -3.07 -0.39
N GLY A 19 -9.71 -2.48 0.75
CA GLY A 19 -11.08 -2.43 1.25
C GLY A 19 -12.04 -1.76 0.26
N ALA A 20 -11.65 -0.62 -0.32
CA ALA A 20 -12.45 0.09 -1.33
C ALA A 20 -12.63 -0.72 -2.61
N LEU A 21 -11.61 -1.45 -3.08
CA LEU A 21 -11.69 -2.29 -4.28
C LEU A 21 -12.62 -3.49 -4.06
N ILE A 22 -12.56 -4.12 -2.88
CA ILE A 22 -13.53 -5.17 -2.48
C ILE A 22 -14.94 -4.59 -2.46
N ASP A 23 -15.12 -3.38 -1.91
CA ASP A 23 -16.42 -2.71 -1.87
C ASP A 23 -16.97 -2.37 -3.26
N ALA A 24 -16.07 -2.03 -4.20
CA ALA A 24 -16.37 -1.77 -5.59
C ALA A 24 -16.66 -3.04 -6.42
N GLY A 25 -16.57 -4.23 -5.82
CA GLY A 25 -16.94 -5.49 -6.44
C GLY A 25 -15.78 -6.37 -6.92
N ALA A 26 -14.55 -6.11 -6.47
CA ALA A 26 -13.45 -7.06 -6.69
C ALA A 26 -13.76 -8.39 -5.99
N ASP A 27 -13.55 -9.52 -6.67
CA ASP A 27 -13.80 -10.84 -6.09
C ASP A 27 -12.86 -11.08 -4.90
N ARG A 28 -13.43 -11.06 -3.70
CA ARG A 28 -12.70 -11.26 -2.44
C ARG A 28 -12.00 -12.62 -2.37
N ALA A 29 -12.63 -13.68 -2.86
CA ALA A 29 -12.04 -15.02 -2.79
C ALA A 29 -10.84 -15.13 -3.73
N ALA A 30 -10.97 -14.63 -4.96
CA ALA A 30 -9.87 -14.59 -5.91
C ALA A 30 -8.71 -13.71 -5.41
N LEU A 31 -9.03 -12.55 -4.81
CA LEU A 31 -8.06 -11.65 -4.22
C LEU A 31 -7.27 -12.33 -3.09
N PHE A 32 -7.96 -12.99 -2.15
CA PHE A 32 -7.30 -13.64 -1.01
C PHE A 32 -6.45 -14.83 -1.46
N ALA A 33 -6.93 -15.64 -2.41
CA ALA A 33 -6.12 -16.73 -2.99
C ALA A 33 -4.84 -16.20 -3.65
N ALA A 34 -4.93 -15.09 -4.41
CA ALA A 34 -3.78 -14.46 -5.01
C ALA A 34 -2.78 -13.94 -3.95
N LEU A 35 -3.26 -13.38 -2.84
CA LEU A 35 -2.41 -12.93 -1.75
C LEU A 35 -1.77 -14.09 -0.97
N ASP A 36 -2.51 -15.17 -0.73
CA ASP A 36 -1.98 -16.39 -0.07
C ASP A 36 -0.81 -16.98 -0.86
N SER A 37 -0.87 -16.91 -2.19
CA SER A 37 0.19 -17.40 -3.08
C SER A 37 1.53 -16.66 -2.97
N LEU A 38 1.57 -15.49 -2.30
CA LEU A 38 2.82 -14.81 -1.97
C LEU A 38 3.67 -15.60 -0.97
N GLY A 39 3.06 -16.51 -0.19
CA GLY A 39 3.76 -17.24 0.87
C GLY A 39 4.27 -16.32 1.98
N ALA A 40 3.61 -15.18 2.20
CA ALA A 40 4.05 -14.17 3.17
C ALA A 40 3.78 -14.58 4.63
N GLY A 41 3.03 -15.66 4.86
CA GLY A 41 2.64 -16.12 6.20
C GLY A 41 1.57 -15.25 6.85
N ALA A 42 0.69 -14.66 6.05
CA ALA A 42 -0.43 -13.84 6.51
C ALA A 42 -1.77 -14.56 6.34
N ARG A 43 -2.78 -14.09 7.06
CA ARG A 43 -4.19 -14.41 6.86
C ARG A 43 -4.95 -13.14 6.55
N PHE A 44 -5.95 -13.25 5.69
CA PHE A 44 -6.71 -12.11 5.20
C PHE A 44 -8.15 -12.15 5.67
N ARG A 45 -8.66 -11.00 6.09
CA ARG A 45 -10.07 -10.81 6.41
C ARG A 45 -10.55 -9.48 5.85
N ALA A 46 -11.80 -9.46 5.41
CA ALA A 46 -12.49 -8.23 5.07
C ALA A 46 -13.86 -8.22 5.74
N GLU A 47 -14.18 -7.12 6.42
CA GLU A 47 -15.44 -6.97 7.13
C GLU A 47 -16.07 -5.59 6.92
N LYS A 48 -17.39 -5.53 7.07
CA LYS A 48 -18.12 -4.26 7.08
C LYS A 48 -17.92 -3.58 8.42
N VAL A 49 -17.48 -2.34 8.38
CA VAL A 49 -17.28 -1.48 9.56
C VAL A 49 -18.07 -0.19 9.42
N LYS A 50 -18.31 0.49 10.55
CA LYS A 50 -18.85 1.86 10.57
C LYS A 50 -17.83 2.79 11.21
N ARG A 51 -17.33 3.77 10.47
CA ARG A 51 -16.36 4.77 10.93
C ARG A 51 -17.03 6.14 10.93
N LYS A 52 -17.14 6.76 12.11
CA LYS A 52 -17.79 8.08 12.29
C LYS A 52 -19.18 8.18 11.62
N GLY A 53 -19.93 7.08 11.60
CA GLY A 53 -21.26 7.04 11.00
C GLY A 53 -21.34 6.50 9.57
N ILE A 54 -20.20 6.35 8.87
CA ILE A 54 -20.12 5.95 7.46
C ILE A 54 -19.77 4.47 7.36
N ALA A 55 -20.50 3.72 6.54
CA ALA A 55 -20.21 2.32 6.27
C ALA A 55 -19.00 2.20 5.32
N ALA A 56 -18.11 1.26 5.61
CA ALA A 56 -16.94 0.95 4.79
C ALA A 56 -16.60 -0.54 4.88
N THR A 57 -15.74 -1.02 3.99
CA THR A 57 -15.09 -2.33 4.11
C THR A 57 -13.68 -2.12 4.66
N LYS A 58 -13.36 -2.78 5.77
CA LYS A 58 -11.99 -2.81 6.32
C LYS A 58 -11.31 -4.10 5.88
N PHE A 59 -10.14 -3.96 5.25
CA PHE A 59 -9.23 -5.07 4.98
C PHE A 59 -8.29 -5.26 6.17
N HIS A 60 -7.99 -6.52 6.49
CA HIS A 60 -7.12 -6.91 7.58
C HIS A 60 -6.09 -7.89 7.04
N VAL A 61 -4.83 -7.60 7.34
CA VAL A 61 -3.71 -8.52 7.20
C VAL A 61 -3.33 -8.95 8.60
N GLU A 62 -3.44 -10.25 8.88
CA GLU A 62 -3.07 -10.84 10.17
C GLU A 62 -1.82 -11.70 9.96
N HIS A 63 -0.71 -11.34 10.59
CA HIS A 63 0.51 -12.12 10.56
C HIS A 63 1.15 -12.20 11.95
N GLU A 64 1.96 -13.23 12.18
CA GLU A 64 2.82 -13.25 13.38
C GLU A 64 3.90 -12.19 13.22
N ASP A 65 4.24 -11.48 14.30
CA ASP A 65 5.26 -10.42 14.31
C ASP A 65 6.64 -11.00 13.99
N GLN A 66 6.93 -11.11 12.70
CA GLN A 66 8.26 -11.30 12.18
C GLN A 66 8.66 -9.98 11.54
N LYS A 67 9.30 -9.10 12.33
CA LYS A 67 10.11 -7.97 11.82
C LYS A 67 11.30 -8.52 11.02
N LYS A 68 11.02 -9.22 9.93
CA LYS A 68 12.02 -9.60 8.94
C LYS A 68 12.11 -8.43 7.99
N HIS A 69 13.14 -7.61 8.19
CA HIS A 69 13.52 -6.61 7.20
C HIS A 69 13.75 -7.32 5.87
N ARG A 70 12.93 -6.98 4.87
CA ARG A 70 13.08 -7.49 3.51
C ARG A 70 13.67 -6.41 2.63
N HIS A 71 14.60 -6.81 1.79
CA HIS A 71 15.13 -5.97 0.73
C HIS A 71 14.26 -6.05 -0.51
N LEU A 72 14.32 -5.02 -1.35
CA LEU A 72 13.59 -4.97 -2.62
C LEU A 72 13.73 -6.25 -3.47
N PRO A 73 14.93 -6.84 -3.69
CA PRO A 73 15.06 -8.05 -4.50
C PRO A 73 14.29 -9.25 -3.94
N HIS A 74 14.17 -9.36 -2.62
CA HIS A 74 13.40 -10.43 -2.00
C HIS A 74 11.90 -10.24 -2.23
N ILE A 75 11.41 -9.00 -2.10
CA ILE A 75 9.99 -8.68 -2.34
C ILE A 75 9.63 -8.93 -3.81
N VAL A 76 10.48 -8.48 -4.75
CA VAL A 76 10.30 -8.73 -6.18
C VAL A 76 10.21 -10.22 -6.47
N LYS A 77 11.15 -11.02 -5.97
CA LYS A 77 11.13 -12.48 -6.16
C LYS A 77 9.86 -13.13 -5.62
N MET A 78 9.36 -12.66 -4.46
CA MET A 78 8.11 -13.14 -3.85
C MET A 78 6.91 -12.85 -4.76
N ILE A 79 6.81 -11.63 -5.28
CA ILE A 79 5.75 -11.23 -6.21
C ILE A 79 5.85 -12.03 -7.52
N GLU A 80 7.05 -12.18 -8.09
CA GLU A 80 7.26 -12.94 -9.33
C GLU A 80 6.87 -14.41 -9.20
N SER A 81 7.11 -15.01 -8.03
CA SER A 81 6.83 -16.43 -7.76
C SER A 81 5.37 -16.71 -7.39
N SER A 82 4.56 -15.66 -7.14
CA SER A 82 3.15 -15.79 -6.77
C SER A 82 2.24 -16.16 -7.94
N GLU A 83 0.96 -16.41 -7.66
CA GLU A 83 -0.10 -16.65 -8.66
C GLU A 83 -0.83 -15.37 -9.08
N LEU A 84 -0.32 -14.19 -8.72
CA LEU A 84 -0.80 -12.91 -9.24
C LEU A 84 -0.77 -12.89 -10.78
N SER A 85 -1.72 -12.18 -11.39
CA SER A 85 -1.70 -11.97 -12.84
C SER A 85 -0.42 -11.23 -13.26
N ALA A 86 0.01 -11.40 -14.52
CA ALA A 86 1.21 -10.71 -15.03
C ALA A 86 1.11 -9.18 -14.85
N ARG A 87 -0.09 -8.62 -15.05
CA ARG A 87 -0.36 -7.19 -14.87
C ARG A 87 -0.31 -6.76 -13.41
N ALA A 88 -0.89 -7.54 -12.50
CA ALA A 88 -0.82 -7.27 -11.07
C ALA A 88 0.62 -7.36 -10.55
N LYS A 89 1.40 -8.36 -10.98
CA LYS A 89 2.84 -8.48 -10.66
C LYS A 89 3.62 -7.25 -11.11
N GLN A 90 3.44 -6.86 -12.37
CA GLN A 90 4.11 -5.69 -12.94
C GLN A 90 3.80 -4.42 -12.14
N ASN A 91 2.51 -4.17 -11.85
CA ASN A 91 2.09 -3.00 -11.08
C ASN A 91 2.67 -3.02 -9.65
N ALA A 92 2.58 -4.14 -8.95
CA ALA A 92 3.11 -4.25 -7.59
C ALA A 92 4.62 -4.02 -7.54
N ILE A 93 5.38 -4.60 -8.48
CA ILE A 93 6.83 -4.40 -8.60
C ILE A 93 7.13 -2.92 -8.88
N SER A 94 6.41 -2.27 -9.81
CA SER A 94 6.61 -0.84 -10.10
C SER A 94 6.35 0.05 -8.89
N ILE A 95 5.35 -0.26 -8.06
CA ILE A 95 5.08 0.46 -6.81
C ILE A 95 6.26 0.29 -5.84
N PHE A 96 6.74 -0.94 -5.64
CA PHE A 96 7.89 -1.22 -4.79
C PHE A 96 9.19 -0.59 -5.29
N SER A 97 9.40 -0.53 -6.60
CA SER A 97 10.54 0.16 -7.20
C SER A 97 10.50 1.66 -6.91
N ALA A 98 9.36 2.33 -7.14
CA ALA A 98 9.22 3.76 -6.86
C ALA A 98 9.44 4.08 -5.37
N LEU A 99 8.92 3.22 -4.48
CA LEU A 99 9.17 3.33 -3.06
C LEU A 99 10.65 3.10 -2.71
N GLY A 100 11.28 2.07 -3.28
CA GLY A 100 12.70 1.78 -3.09
C GLY A 100 13.59 2.94 -3.54
N GLU A 101 13.26 3.61 -4.64
CA GLU A 101 13.95 4.82 -5.09
C GLU A 101 13.82 5.98 -4.10
N ALA A 102 12.62 6.19 -3.54
CA ALA A 102 12.39 7.22 -2.53
C ALA A 102 13.20 6.92 -1.26
N GLU A 103 13.16 5.68 -0.76
CA GLU A 103 13.91 5.24 0.41
C GLU A 103 15.42 5.34 0.18
N ALA A 104 15.93 4.86 -0.96
CA ALA A 104 17.33 4.99 -1.35
C ALA A 104 17.82 6.44 -1.26
N LYS A 105 16.99 7.38 -1.74
CA LYS A 105 17.28 8.81 -1.70
C LYS A 105 17.27 9.38 -0.29
N VAL A 106 16.30 9.02 0.56
CA VAL A 106 16.26 9.43 1.97
C VAL A 106 17.48 8.91 2.74
N HIS A 107 17.86 7.67 2.49
CA HIS A 107 18.94 6.99 3.19
C HIS A 107 20.34 7.23 2.60
N GLY A 108 20.44 7.82 1.40
CA GLY A 108 21.72 8.06 0.73
C GLY A 108 22.45 6.77 0.32
N VAL A 109 21.72 5.71 -0.01
CA VAL A 109 22.27 4.39 -0.37
C VAL A 109 21.81 3.96 -1.77
N PRO A 110 22.55 3.07 -2.46
CA PRO A 110 22.05 2.42 -3.67
C PRO A 110 20.74 1.66 -3.42
N ILE A 111 19.84 1.61 -4.40
CA ILE A 111 18.52 0.98 -4.28
C ILE A 111 18.60 -0.51 -3.89
N GLU A 112 19.64 -1.21 -4.34
CA GLU A 112 19.88 -2.61 -4.03
C GLU A 112 20.25 -2.84 -2.57
N LYS A 113 20.72 -1.78 -1.88
CA LYS A 113 21.08 -1.78 -0.46
C LYS A 113 19.99 -1.20 0.45
N VAL A 114 18.84 -0.80 -0.11
CA VAL A 114 17.72 -0.30 0.69
C VAL A 114 17.23 -1.40 1.62
N HIS A 115 17.19 -1.06 2.91
CA HIS A 115 16.53 -1.84 3.94
C HIS A 115 15.17 -1.19 4.19
N PHE A 116 14.08 -1.87 3.82
CA PHE A 116 12.76 -1.37 4.19
C PHE A 116 12.49 -1.68 5.66
N HIS A 117 12.39 -0.63 6.48
CA HIS A 117 12.11 -0.74 7.91
C HIS A 117 10.62 -1.00 8.13
N GLU A 118 9.77 -0.09 7.67
CA GLU A 118 8.30 -0.18 7.83
C GLU A 118 7.63 -0.81 6.62
N VAL A 119 8.14 -0.53 5.42
CA VAL A 119 7.45 -0.91 4.17
C VAL A 119 7.84 -2.29 3.65
N GLY A 120 8.80 -2.95 4.31
CA GLY A 120 9.18 -4.36 4.07
C GLY A 120 8.37 -5.34 4.92
N ALA A 121 7.51 -4.81 5.80
CA ALA A 121 6.60 -5.58 6.62
C ALA A 121 5.60 -6.36 5.75
N VAL A 122 5.07 -7.45 6.31
CA VAL A 122 4.11 -8.32 5.63
C VAL A 122 2.85 -7.54 5.25
N ASP A 123 2.36 -6.67 6.13
CA ASP A 123 1.22 -5.78 5.86
C ASP A 123 1.40 -4.95 4.58
N SER A 124 2.51 -4.22 4.46
CA SER A 124 2.79 -3.38 3.29
C SER A 124 2.88 -4.18 1.98
N ILE A 125 3.45 -5.39 2.03
CA ILE A 125 3.54 -6.29 0.87
C ILE A 125 2.15 -6.76 0.44
N CYS A 126 1.34 -7.21 1.39
CA CYS A 126 0.00 -7.67 1.13
C CYS A 126 -0.93 -6.53 0.65
N ASP A 127 -0.76 -5.32 1.17
CA ASP A 127 -1.50 -4.14 0.76
C ASP A 127 -1.19 -3.74 -0.69
N ILE A 128 0.09 -3.61 -1.05
CA ILE A 128 0.50 -3.23 -2.41
C ILE A 128 0.10 -4.30 -3.42
N ALA A 129 0.37 -5.57 -3.12
CA ALA A 129 -0.04 -6.70 -3.97
C ALA A 129 -1.57 -6.79 -4.08
N GLY A 130 -2.29 -6.55 -2.97
CA GLY A 130 -3.74 -6.60 -2.92
C GLY A 130 -4.39 -5.48 -3.71
N ALA A 131 -3.82 -4.27 -3.65
CA ALA A 131 -4.26 -3.15 -4.46
C ALA A 131 -4.07 -3.44 -5.96
N ALA A 132 -2.89 -3.92 -6.34
CA ALA A 132 -2.58 -4.28 -7.73
C ALA A 132 -3.51 -5.39 -8.26
N ALA A 133 -3.75 -6.43 -7.46
CA ALA A 133 -4.66 -7.52 -7.78
C ALA A 133 -6.12 -7.06 -7.87
N GLY A 134 -6.59 -6.26 -6.90
CA GLY A 134 -7.97 -5.76 -6.89
C GLY A 134 -8.28 -4.86 -8.08
N LEU A 135 -7.35 -3.99 -8.47
CA LEU A 135 -7.47 -3.17 -9.67
C LEU A 135 -7.53 -4.02 -10.94
N ASP A 136 -6.73 -5.08 -11.01
CA ASP A 136 -6.72 -6.00 -12.16
C ASP A 136 -7.98 -6.87 -12.24
N LEU A 137 -8.46 -7.40 -11.10
CA LEU A 137 -9.73 -8.14 -11.00
C LEU A 137 -10.93 -7.29 -11.46
N LEU A 138 -10.92 -6.00 -11.14
CA LEU A 138 -11.93 -5.07 -11.63
C LEU A 138 -11.72 -4.72 -13.11
N GLY A 139 -10.57 -5.01 -13.71
CA GLY A 139 -10.23 -4.63 -15.07
C GLY A 139 -10.02 -3.13 -15.23
N VAL A 140 -9.52 -2.45 -14.20
CA VAL A 140 -9.22 -1.01 -14.24
C VAL A 140 -8.05 -0.76 -15.18
N GLU A 141 -8.19 0.18 -16.10
CA GLU A 141 -7.20 0.53 -17.12
C GLU A 141 -6.45 1.84 -16.77
N ALA A 142 -7.09 2.75 -16.04
CA ALA A 142 -6.49 4.02 -15.60
C ALA A 142 -6.94 4.41 -14.18
N ILE A 143 -6.04 5.07 -13.45
CA ILE A 143 -6.26 5.52 -12.07
C ILE A 143 -6.16 7.04 -12.03
N TYR A 144 -7.12 7.66 -11.35
CA TYR A 144 -7.15 9.09 -11.07
C TYR A 144 -7.40 9.29 -9.57
N SER A 145 -7.01 10.46 -9.05
CA SER A 145 -7.33 10.82 -7.68
C SER A 145 -7.64 12.31 -7.54
N SER A 146 -8.35 12.66 -6.48
CA SER A 146 -8.34 14.03 -5.95
C SER A 146 -6.92 14.40 -5.45
N PRO A 147 -6.67 15.67 -5.10
CA PRO A 147 -5.52 16.00 -4.27
C PRO A 147 -5.50 15.14 -3.00
N VAL A 148 -4.32 14.68 -2.60
CA VAL A 148 -4.17 13.82 -1.43
C VAL A 148 -4.07 14.68 -0.17
N ASN A 149 -4.94 14.43 0.80
CA ASN A 149 -4.78 15.01 2.13
C ASN A 149 -3.68 14.25 2.88
N THR A 150 -2.57 14.91 3.19
CA THR A 150 -1.44 14.28 3.87
C THR A 150 -1.61 14.23 5.38
N GLY A 151 -2.58 14.95 5.94
CA GLY A 151 -2.60 15.22 7.38
C GLY A 151 -1.48 16.18 7.81
N SER A 152 -1.24 16.25 9.11
CA SER A 152 -0.23 17.10 9.76
C SER A 152 0.15 16.51 11.12
N GLY A 153 1.31 16.87 11.66
CA GLY A 153 1.76 16.39 12.97
C GLY A 153 2.99 15.49 12.84
N THR A 154 3.12 14.52 13.74
CA THR A 154 4.25 13.60 13.80
C THR A 154 3.80 12.17 14.08
N ILE A 155 4.59 11.18 13.67
CA ILE A 155 4.35 9.77 14.02
C ILE A 155 5.60 9.16 14.64
N GLU A 156 5.42 8.14 15.48
CA GLU A 156 6.53 7.31 15.95
C GLU A 156 6.86 6.23 14.91
N ALA A 157 8.11 6.21 14.47
CA ALA A 157 8.66 5.33 13.44
C ALA A 157 9.88 4.57 13.99
N ASP A 158 10.38 3.56 13.27
CA ASP A 158 11.65 2.88 13.64
C ASP A 158 12.85 3.87 13.65
N HIS A 159 12.67 5.03 13.02
CA HIS A 159 13.62 6.14 12.95
C HIS A 159 13.39 7.22 14.02
N GLY A 160 12.52 6.97 14.99
CA GLY A 160 12.07 7.94 15.99
C GLY A 160 10.87 8.76 15.53
N VAL A 161 10.68 9.94 16.13
CA VAL A 161 9.56 10.83 15.80
C VAL A 161 9.79 11.47 14.42
N MET A 162 8.86 11.23 13.49
CA MET A 162 8.92 11.70 12.11
C MET A 162 7.79 12.67 11.78
N PRO A 163 8.00 13.67 10.91
CA PRO A 163 6.93 14.54 10.46
C PRO A 163 5.94 13.78 9.58
N VAL A 164 4.71 14.27 9.51
CA VAL A 164 3.71 13.81 8.54
C VAL A 164 3.61 14.80 7.37
N PRO A 165 3.79 14.35 6.11
CA PRO A 165 4.20 13.00 5.70
C PRO A 165 5.69 12.73 6.00
N THR A 166 6.04 11.44 6.18
CA THR A 166 7.44 11.03 6.39
C THR A 166 8.30 11.29 5.14
N PRO A 167 9.64 11.35 5.26
CA PRO A 167 10.51 11.77 4.15
C PRO A 167 10.33 10.99 2.83
N ALA A 168 10.20 9.67 2.88
CA ALA A 168 10.00 8.85 1.68
C ALA A 168 8.64 9.13 1.02
N THR A 169 7.56 9.22 1.82
CA THR A 169 6.24 9.62 1.34
C THR A 169 6.24 11.03 0.75
N ALA A 170 6.93 11.98 1.38
CA ALA A 170 7.07 13.35 0.88
C ALA A 170 7.76 13.39 -0.50
N LEU A 171 8.79 12.56 -0.72
CA LEU A 171 9.44 12.44 -2.02
C LEU A 171 8.52 11.85 -3.09
N LEU A 172 7.73 10.83 -2.76
CA LEU A 172 6.75 10.22 -3.69
C LEU A 172 5.66 11.22 -4.12
N LEU A 173 5.29 12.14 -3.22
CA LEU A 173 4.29 13.17 -3.46
C LEU A 173 4.83 14.43 -4.15
N ALA A 174 6.15 14.52 -4.40
CA ALA A 174 6.76 15.68 -5.02
C ALA A 174 6.15 15.98 -6.41
N GLY A 175 5.68 17.22 -6.60
CA GLY A 175 5.03 17.64 -7.84
C GLY A 175 3.63 17.08 -8.06
N LYS A 176 3.02 16.45 -7.05
CA LYS A 176 1.63 15.95 -7.08
C LYS A 176 0.69 16.90 -6.34
N PRO A 177 -0.60 16.99 -6.73
CA PRO A 177 -1.58 17.76 -5.98
C PRO A 177 -1.77 17.17 -4.57
N VAL A 178 -1.41 17.94 -3.55
CA VAL A 178 -1.55 17.57 -2.14
C VAL A 178 -2.02 18.77 -1.32
N TYR A 179 -2.61 18.51 -0.16
CA TYR A 179 -2.94 19.53 0.83
C TYR A 179 -2.90 18.91 2.23
N ALA A 180 -2.90 19.76 3.26
CA ALA A 180 -3.02 19.33 4.65
C ALA A 180 -4.29 19.97 5.26
N ARG A 181 -5.19 19.14 5.77
CA ARG A 181 -6.39 19.58 6.52
C ARG A 181 -6.83 18.50 7.50
N GLY A 182 -7.21 18.88 8.71
CA GLY A 182 -7.68 17.95 9.73
C GLY A 182 -6.95 18.16 11.06
N PRO A 183 -7.28 17.36 12.10
CA PRO A 183 -6.53 17.36 13.35
C PRO A 183 -5.09 16.84 13.12
N GLU A 184 -4.18 17.20 14.02
CA GLU A 184 -2.85 16.58 14.05
C GLU A 184 -2.99 15.06 14.25
N THR A 185 -2.22 14.29 13.49
CA THR A 185 -2.00 12.87 13.71
C THR A 185 -0.95 12.71 14.81
N GLU A 186 -1.26 11.90 15.81
CA GLU A 186 -0.37 11.44 16.89
C GLU A 186 0.03 9.98 16.64
#